data_AF-A0AAE1LER0-F1
#
_entry.id   AF-A0AAE1LER0-F1
#
_cell.length_a   1.000
_cell.length_b   1.000
_cell.length_c   1.000
_cell.angle_alpha   90.00
_cell.angle_beta   90.00
_cell.angle_gamma   90.00
#
_symmetry.space_group_name_H-M   'P 1'
#
loop_
_entity.id
_entity.type
_entity.pdbx_description
1 polymer ?
#
loop_
_entity_poly.entity_id
_entity_poly.type
_entity_poly.pdbx_seq_one_letter_code
_entity_poly.pdbx_strand_id
1 'polypeptide(L)'
;MVKVLIGISPSGLISFISQTYAAQIPYAQIFKDSELVSKNLIDPYNDAIMVNKSLDVHDVCDEMAIRVLCPSAFHSIFDNVKDSSDKLKPNFVSGVKGRLEMFQILKAKLFPCLIPFVNDIIIVVADMFEFIHGWDCKKLAQELRGAGLEDKIVDNLEG
;
A
#
# COMPACT_ATOMS: atom_id res chain seq x y z
N MET A 1 -13.42 16.11 6.76
CA MET A 1 -12.69 14.84 6.68
C MET A 1 -11.68 14.95 5.55
N VAL A 2 -10.52 14.32 5.73
CA VAL A 2 -9.44 14.30 4.73
C VAL A 2 -9.19 12.87 4.30
N LYS A 3 -8.64 12.69 3.10
CA LYS A 3 -8.20 11.42 2.54
C LYS A 3 -6.71 11.52 2.22
N VAL A 4 -6.00 10.41 2.34
CA VAL A 4 -4.61 10.27 1.91
C VAL A 4 -4.46 8.92 1.23
N LEU A 5 -3.67 8.87 0.16
CA LEU A 5 -3.27 7.63 -0.49
C LEU A 5 -1.88 7.25 0.04
N ILE A 6 -1.77 6.03 0.55
CA ILE A 6 -0.52 5.49 1.09
C ILE A 6 -0.16 4.26 0.28
N GLY A 7 1.03 4.28 -0.32
CA GLY A 7 1.62 3.13 -1.00
C GLY A 7 2.44 2.32 0.00
N ILE A 8 2.26 1.00 -0.04
CA ILE A 8 2.94 0.08 0.85
C ILE A 8 3.61 -0.95 -0.03
N SER A 9 4.92 -1.11 0.16
CA SER A 9 5.70 -2.15 -0.51
C SER A 9 5.18 -3.55 -0.16
N PRO A 10 5.44 -4.58 -0.99
CA PRO A 10 5.21 -5.98 -0.60
C PRO A 10 5.92 -6.30 0.72
N SER A 11 7.02 -5.61 0.95
CA SER A 11 7.74 -5.61 2.18
C SER A 11 7.14 -4.65 3.23
N GLY A 12 5.84 -4.40 3.34
CA GLY A 12 5.24 -3.75 4.52
C GLY A 12 5.63 -2.29 4.87
N LEU A 13 6.63 -1.71 4.21
CA LEU A 13 7.16 -0.35 4.39
C LEU A 13 6.32 0.63 3.59
N ILE A 14 6.20 1.85 4.09
CA ILE A 14 5.48 2.91 3.40
C ILE A 14 6.41 3.42 2.30
N SER A 15 6.09 3.09 1.05
CA SER A 15 6.89 3.49 -0.11
C SER A 15 6.41 4.80 -0.74
N PHE A 16 5.21 5.27 -0.36
CA PHE A 16 4.61 6.46 -0.92
C PHE A 16 3.53 7.05 0.00
N ILE A 17 3.48 8.38 0.06
CA ILE A 17 2.41 9.13 0.72
C ILE A 17 2.00 10.27 -0.22
N SER A 18 0.72 10.35 -0.58
CA SER A 18 0.20 11.46 -1.37
C SER A 18 0.01 12.72 -0.51
N GLN A 19 -0.19 13.87 -1.15
CA GLN A 19 -0.82 15.01 -0.49
C GLN A 19 -2.20 14.65 0.08
N THR A 20 -2.69 15.42 1.04
CA THR A 20 -4.05 15.25 1.56
C THR A 20 -5.11 15.78 0.59
N TYR A 21 -6.20 15.04 0.46
CA TYR A 21 -7.35 15.40 -0.36
C TYR A 21 -8.57 15.65 0.52
N ALA A 22 -9.48 16.51 0.06
CA ALA A 22 -10.76 16.66 0.72
C ALA A 22 -11.61 15.38 0.57
N ALA A 23 -12.42 15.04 1.58
CA ALA A 23 -13.19 13.80 1.56
C ALA A 23 -14.15 13.66 0.37
N GLN A 24 -14.63 14.75 -0.21
CA GLN A 24 -15.50 14.72 -1.39
C GLN A 24 -14.77 14.27 -2.67
N ILE A 25 -13.43 14.29 -2.70
CA ILE A 25 -12.69 13.91 -3.90
C ILE A 25 -12.81 12.38 -4.12
N PRO A 26 -13.20 11.93 -5.33
CA PRO A 26 -13.28 10.51 -5.67
C PRO A 26 -11.93 9.80 -5.62
N TYR A 27 -11.90 8.51 -5.27
CA TYR A 27 -10.65 7.74 -5.20
C TYR A 27 -9.94 7.63 -6.55
N ALA A 28 -10.69 7.43 -7.63
CA ALA A 28 -10.20 7.48 -9.00
C ALA A 28 -9.41 8.77 -9.28
N GLN A 29 -9.97 9.93 -8.89
CA GLN A 29 -9.32 11.23 -9.08
C GLN A 29 -8.06 11.35 -8.20
N ILE A 30 -8.14 10.93 -6.93
CA ILE A 30 -6.97 10.91 -6.03
C ILE A 30 -5.85 10.05 -6.63
N PHE A 31 -6.17 8.89 -7.19
CA PHE A 31 -5.19 8.00 -7.81
C PHE A 31 -4.55 8.64 -9.05
N LYS A 32 -5.35 9.27 -9.92
CA LYS A 32 -4.84 10.03 -11.09
C LYS A 32 -3.91 11.17 -10.67
N ASP A 33 -4.29 11.91 -9.63
CA ASP A 33 -3.55 13.07 -9.14
C ASP A 33 -2.39 12.72 -8.19
N SER A 34 -2.23 11.43 -7.84
CA SER A 34 -1.24 10.99 -6.85
C SER A 34 0.19 10.99 -7.37
N GLU A 35 0.39 11.19 -8.67
CA GLU A 35 1.69 11.17 -9.33
C GLU A 35 2.44 9.82 -9.19
N LEU A 36 1.76 8.74 -8.81
CA LEU A 36 2.38 7.41 -8.69
C LEU A 36 3.07 6.96 -9.98
N VAL A 37 2.39 7.15 -11.12
CA VAL A 37 2.93 6.83 -12.44
C VAL A 37 3.95 7.87 -12.90
N SER A 38 3.65 9.16 -12.72
CA SER A 38 4.54 10.23 -13.20
C SER A 38 5.86 10.33 -12.42
N LYS A 39 5.93 9.79 -11.20
CA LYS A 39 7.18 9.67 -10.41
C LYS A 39 7.94 8.36 -10.66
N ASN A 40 7.54 7.55 -11.64
CA ASN A 40 8.12 6.24 -11.92
C ASN A 40 8.15 5.32 -10.67
N LEU A 41 7.16 5.45 -9.78
CA LEU A 41 7.01 4.55 -8.63
C LEU A 41 6.29 3.25 -9.01
N ILE A 42 5.62 3.26 -10.17
CA ILE A 42 4.96 2.13 -10.80
C ILE A 42 5.33 2.18 -12.27
N ASP A 43 5.87 1.09 -12.80
CA ASP A 43 6.10 0.89 -14.22
C ASP A 43 4.83 0.35 -14.89
N PRO A 44 4.14 1.14 -15.74
CA PRO A 44 3.02 0.64 -16.52
C PRO A 44 3.40 -0.64 -17.27
N TYR A 45 2.44 -1.54 -17.48
CA TYR A 45 2.61 -2.85 -18.14
C TYR A 45 3.38 -3.92 -17.34
N ASN A 46 4.34 -3.53 -16.49
CA ASN A 46 5.20 -4.48 -15.77
C ASN A 46 4.79 -4.64 -14.30
N ASP A 47 4.42 -3.54 -13.64
CA ASP A 47 4.08 -3.57 -12.22
C ASP A 47 2.60 -3.89 -11.99
N ALA A 48 2.35 -4.50 -10.83
CA ALA A 48 1.02 -4.78 -10.33
C ALA A 48 0.82 -4.18 -8.94
N ILE A 49 -0.36 -3.60 -8.70
CA ILE A 49 -0.72 -3.03 -7.41
C ILE A 49 -1.80 -3.87 -6.74
N MET A 50 -1.72 -4.00 -5.42
CA MET A 50 -2.81 -4.56 -4.63
C MET A 50 -3.58 -3.43 -3.95
N VAL A 51 -4.88 -3.36 -4.21
CA VAL A 51 -5.73 -2.28 -3.66
C VAL A 51 -6.56 -2.77 -2.48
N ASN A 52 -6.89 -1.85 -1.56
CA ASN A 52 -7.86 -2.15 -0.52
C ASN A 52 -9.24 -2.36 -1.17
N LYS A 53 -10.03 -3.34 -0.72
CA LYS A 53 -11.37 -3.63 -1.26
C LYS A 53 -12.30 -2.40 -1.30
N SER A 54 -12.13 -1.42 -0.41
CA SER A 54 -12.94 -0.20 -0.42
C SER A 54 -12.47 0.86 -1.43
N LEU A 55 -11.39 0.62 -2.17
CA LEU A 55 -10.79 1.53 -3.14
C LEU A 55 -11.17 1.09 -4.55
N ASP A 56 -12.14 1.78 -5.15
CA ASP A 56 -12.57 1.53 -6.52
C ASP A 56 -11.73 2.37 -7.50
N VAL A 57 -10.66 1.76 -8.03
CA VAL A 57 -9.70 2.39 -8.95
C VAL A 57 -9.40 1.52 -10.18
N HIS A 58 -10.17 0.46 -10.40
CA HIS A 58 -9.94 -0.50 -11.49
C HIS A 58 -9.90 0.19 -12.85
N ASP A 59 -10.92 0.96 -13.19
CA ASP A 59 -11.02 1.68 -14.48
C ASP A 59 -9.81 2.59 -14.71
N VAL A 60 -9.35 3.28 -13.66
CA VAL A 60 -8.19 4.19 -13.75
C VAL A 60 -6.88 3.43 -13.95
N CYS A 61 -6.73 2.29 -13.27
CA CYS A 61 -5.53 1.46 -13.42
C CYS A 61 -5.50 0.82 -14.79
N ASP A 62 -6.64 0.38 -15.32
CA ASP A 62 -6.77 -0.18 -16.67
C ASP A 62 -6.43 0.89 -17.72
N GLU A 63 -6.93 2.12 -17.57
CA GLU A 63 -6.55 3.27 -18.42
C GLU A 63 -5.04 3.55 -18.41
N MET A 64 -4.36 3.29 -17.28
CA MET A 64 -2.93 3.50 -17.10
C MET A 64 -2.08 2.25 -17.38
N ALA A 65 -2.69 1.17 -17.86
CA ALA A 65 -2.04 -0.12 -18.07
C ALA A 65 -1.34 -0.70 -16.81
N ILE A 66 -1.91 -0.44 -15.63
CA ILE A 66 -1.43 -0.97 -14.34
C ILE A 66 -2.28 -2.18 -13.97
N ARG A 67 -1.64 -3.32 -13.69
CA ARG A 67 -2.35 -4.53 -13.27
C ARG A 67 -2.84 -4.38 -11.83
N VAL A 68 -4.13 -4.58 -11.58
CA VAL A 68 -4.69 -4.58 -10.21
C VAL A 68 -4.85 -6.02 -9.71
N LEU A 69 -4.17 -6.34 -8.61
CA LEU A 69 -4.33 -7.59 -7.86
C LEU A 69 -5.46 -7.41 -6.85
N CYS A 70 -6.55 -8.17 -7.02
CA CYS A 70 -7.67 -8.16 -6.08
C CYS A 70 -7.66 -9.43 -5.22
N PRO A 71 -7.32 -9.33 -3.92
CA PRO A 71 -7.17 -10.50 -3.07
C PRO A 71 -8.47 -11.29 -2.76
N SER A 72 -9.65 -10.73 -3.06
CA SER A 72 -10.95 -11.35 -2.74
C SER A 72 -11.67 -12.01 -3.91
N ALA A 73 -11.11 -12.01 -5.12
CA ALA A 73 -11.65 -12.71 -6.28
C ALA A 73 -10.55 -13.59 -6.85
N PHE A 74 -10.90 -14.63 -7.61
CA PHE A 74 -9.99 -15.59 -8.25
C PHE A 74 -9.61 -16.82 -7.42
N HIS A 75 -10.64 -17.65 -7.18
CA HIS A 75 -10.47 -19.10 -7.08
C HIS A 75 -10.65 -19.80 -8.46
N SER A 76 -10.74 -19.07 -9.59
CA SER A 76 -11.18 -19.70 -10.84
C SER A 76 -10.84 -19.04 -12.19
N ILE A 77 -10.00 -17.99 -12.30
CA ILE A 77 -9.71 -17.39 -13.63
C ILE A 77 -8.20 -17.12 -13.89
N PHE A 78 -7.30 -17.41 -12.95
CA PHE A 78 -5.85 -17.33 -13.18
C PHE A 78 -5.15 -18.69 -13.04
N ASP A 79 -5.62 -19.71 -13.76
CA ASP A 79 -4.91 -21.01 -13.86
C ASP A 79 -3.69 -20.97 -14.80
N ASN A 80 -3.28 -19.81 -15.34
CA ASN A 80 -2.25 -19.75 -16.38
C ASN A 80 -1.14 -18.71 -16.21
N VAL A 81 -1.05 -18.01 -15.08
CA VAL A 81 0.11 -17.12 -14.83
C VAL A 81 0.97 -17.75 -13.74
N LYS A 82 2.03 -18.44 -14.15
CA LYS A 82 3.10 -18.95 -13.27
C LYS A 82 4.00 -17.81 -12.78
N ASP A 83 3.42 -16.73 -12.25
CA ASP A 83 4.20 -15.67 -11.62
C ASP A 83 4.22 -15.88 -10.11
N SER A 84 5.42 -15.76 -9.55
CA SER A 84 5.77 -15.85 -8.14
C SER A 84 5.03 -14.88 -7.19
N SER A 85 4.02 -14.14 -7.67
CA SER A 85 3.17 -13.22 -6.91
C SER A 85 2.07 -13.88 -6.08
N ASP A 86 1.82 -15.19 -6.26
CA ASP A 86 0.74 -15.98 -5.63
C ASP A 86 0.80 -16.12 -4.10
N LYS A 87 1.71 -15.39 -3.43
CA LYS A 87 1.97 -15.55 -2.00
C LYS A 87 1.76 -14.28 -1.20
N LEU A 88 1.20 -13.24 -1.82
CA LEU A 88 0.69 -12.07 -1.11
C LEU A 88 -0.64 -12.44 -0.44
N LYS A 89 -0.64 -12.43 0.89
CA LYS A 89 -1.80 -12.80 1.70
C LYS A 89 -2.98 -11.86 1.37
N PRO A 90 -4.19 -12.40 1.18
CA PRO A 90 -5.37 -11.59 0.84
C PRO A 90 -5.67 -10.41 1.77
N ASN A 91 -5.23 -10.51 3.02
CA ASN A 91 -5.50 -9.54 4.06
C ASN A 91 -4.34 -8.56 4.32
N PHE A 92 -3.29 -8.55 3.48
CA PHE A 92 -2.09 -7.74 3.71
C PHE A 92 -2.40 -6.24 3.80
N VAL A 93 -3.04 -5.67 2.77
CA VAL A 93 -3.41 -4.24 2.73
C VAL A 93 -4.35 -3.87 3.88
N SER A 94 -5.33 -4.72 4.14
CA SER A 94 -6.28 -4.54 5.26
C SER A 94 -5.59 -4.56 6.62
N GLY A 95 -4.58 -5.42 6.80
CA GLY A 95 -3.78 -5.50 8.01
C GLY A 95 -2.94 -4.24 8.23
N VAL A 96 -2.30 -3.70 7.20
CA VAL A 96 -1.52 -2.45 7.30
C VAL A 96 -2.45 -1.27 7.60
N LYS A 97 -3.58 -1.15 6.90
CA LYS A 97 -4.60 -0.13 7.19
C LYS A 97 -5.06 -0.17 8.64
N GLY A 98 -5.36 -1.36 9.17
CA GLY A 98 -5.78 -1.53 10.55
C GLY A 98 -4.73 -1.06 11.57
N ARG A 99 -3.44 -1.28 11.28
CA ARG A 99 -2.33 -0.81 12.13
C ARG A 99 -2.14 0.70 12.05
N LEU A 100 -2.22 1.30 10.86
CA LEU A 100 -2.22 2.77 10.70
C LEU A 100 -3.40 3.39 11.45
N GLU A 101 -4.57 2.77 11.41
CA GLU A 101 -5.74 3.25 12.16
C GLU A 101 -5.60 3.10 13.69
N MET A 102 -4.56 2.45 14.23
CA MET A 102 -4.31 2.44 15.69
C MET A 102 -3.95 3.83 16.23
N PHE A 103 -3.39 4.70 15.39
CA PHE A 103 -3.08 6.07 15.76
C PHE A 103 -4.35 6.87 15.98
N GLN A 104 -4.65 7.19 17.24
CA GLN A 104 -5.87 7.91 17.62
C GLN A 104 -5.99 9.28 16.95
N ILE A 105 -4.86 9.91 16.62
CA ILE A 105 -4.82 11.18 15.89
C ILE A 105 -5.45 11.08 14.49
N LEU A 106 -5.40 9.90 13.85
CA LEU A 106 -6.03 9.65 12.56
C LEU A 106 -7.53 9.33 12.68
N LYS A 107 -8.01 8.97 13.88
CA LYS A 107 -9.42 8.69 14.18
C LYS A 107 -10.17 9.91 14.70
N ALA A 108 -9.46 10.83 15.35
CA ALA A 108 -10.03 12.01 15.96
C ALA A 108 -10.49 13.02 14.91
N LYS A 109 -11.52 13.81 15.26
CA LYS A 109 -11.82 15.02 14.50
C LYS A 109 -10.68 16.02 14.72
N LEU A 110 -9.96 16.34 13.65
CA LEU A 110 -8.91 17.34 13.68
C LEU A 110 -9.50 18.72 13.99
N PHE A 111 -8.83 19.47 14.86
CA PHE A 111 -9.16 20.86 15.09
C PHE A 111 -8.90 21.68 13.81
N PRO A 112 -9.71 22.70 13.49
CA PRO A 112 -9.54 23.49 12.27
C PRO A 112 -8.15 24.12 12.13
N CYS A 113 -7.53 24.52 13.24
CA CYS A 113 -6.17 25.06 13.25
C CYS A 113 -5.08 24.06 12.85
N LEU A 114 -5.37 22.75 12.90
CA LEU A 114 -4.43 21.68 12.52
C LEU A 114 -4.56 21.29 11.05
N ILE A 115 -5.60 21.76 10.34
CA ILE A 115 -5.82 21.46 8.91
C ILE A 115 -4.60 21.80 8.04
N PRO A 116 -3.92 22.95 8.22
CA PRO A 116 -2.73 23.28 7.44
C PRO A 116 -1.56 22.32 7.66
N PHE A 117 -1.52 21.62 8.80
CA PHE A 117 -0.41 20.74 9.21
C PHE A 117 -0.72 19.25 8.96
N VAL A 118 -1.83 18.90 8.32
CA VAL A 118 -2.26 17.50 8.18
C VAL A 118 -1.26 16.66 7.40
N ASN A 119 -0.65 17.22 6.35
CA ASN A 119 0.40 16.54 5.60
C ASN A 119 1.58 16.17 6.54
N ASP A 120 2.06 17.13 7.33
CA ASP A 120 3.17 16.93 8.26
C ASP A 120 2.82 15.90 9.35
N ILE A 121 1.59 15.96 9.87
CA ILE A 121 1.08 14.98 10.85
C ILE A 121 1.11 13.56 10.25
N ILE A 122 0.67 13.39 9.00
CA ILE A 122 0.67 12.08 8.35
C ILE A 122 2.09 11.56 8.13
N ILE A 123 3.02 12.42 7.72
CA ILE A 123 4.43 12.05 7.54
C ILE A 123 5.02 11.59 8.87
N VAL A 124 4.83 12.35 9.95
CA VAL A 124 5.32 11.96 11.28
C VAL A 124 4.69 10.64 11.74
N VAL A 125 3.39 10.44 11.50
CA VAL A 125 2.72 9.18 11.84
C VAL A 125 3.26 8.02 11.01
N ALA A 126 3.59 8.22 9.74
CA ALA A 126 4.20 7.21 8.89
C ALA A 126 5.61 6.84 9.37
N ASP A 127 6.45 7.82 9.68
CA ASP A 127 7.79 7.59 10.25
C ASP A 127 7.70 6.84 11.59
N MET A 128 6.76 7.25 12.46
CA MET A 128 6.49 6.55 13.71
C MET A 128 5.94 5.13 13.48
N PHE A 129 5.11 4.94 12.46
CA PHE A 129 4.60 3.62 12.10
C PHE A 129 5.75 2.70 11.72
N GLU A 130 6.68 3.16 10.90
CA GLU A 130 7.88 2.39 10.51
C GLU A 130 8.80 2.13 11.71
N PHE A 131 8.97 3.10 12.60
CA PHE A 131 9.77 2.94 13.81
C PHE A 131 9.15 1.92 14.79
N ILE A 132 7.85 2.03 15.07
CA ILE A 132 7.14 1.16 16.03
C ILE A 132 7.00 -0.26 15.48
N HIS A 133 6.72 -0.38 14.19
CA HIS A 133 6.65 -1.66 13.50
C HIS A 133 8.00 -2.08 12.94
N GLY A 134 9.08 -1.41 13.40
CA GLY A 134 10.48 -1.66 13.09
C GLY A 134 10.70 -3.14 12.93
N TRP A 135 10.85 -3.52 11.67
CA TRP A 135 10.52 -4.86 11.27
C TRP A 135 11.58 -5.81 11.79
N ASP A 136 11.11 -6.90 12.40
CA ASP A 136 11.95 -8.07 12.59
C ASP A 136 12.19 -8.67 11.20
N CYS A 137 13.30 -8.30 10.55
CA CYS A 137 13.70 -8.82 9.23
C CYS A 137 13.58 -10.35 9.17
N LYS A 138 13.73 -11.02 10.32
CA LYS A 138 13.56 -12.48 10.48
C LYS A 138 12.13 -12.96 10.25
N LYS A 139 11.12 -12.16 10.58
CA LYS A 139 9.70 -12.50 10.39
C LYS A 139 9.30 -12.36 8.92
N LEU A 140 9.79 -11.32 8.23
CA LEU A 140 9.66 -11.20 6.78
C LEU A 140 10.44 -12.31 6.07
N ALA A 141 11.68 -12.57 6.48
CA ALA A 141 12.49 -13.67 5.98
C ALA A 141 11.77 -15.03 6.15
N GLN A 142 11.15 -15.28 7.31
CA GLN A 142 10.33 -16.47 7.54
C GLN A 142 9.09 -16.53 6.64
N GLU A 143 8.38 -15.41 6.45
CA GLU A 143 7.20 -15.37 5.60
C GLU A 143 7.56 -15.52 4.12
N LEU A 144 8.70 -14.97 3.67
CA LEU A 144 9.23 -15.11 2.31
C LEU A 144 9.81 -16.52 2.05
N ARG A 145 10.49 -17.13 3.04
CA ARG A 145 10.92 -18.54 2.98
C ARG A 145 9.72 -19.49 2.97
N GLY A 146 8.71 -19.24 3.81
CA GLY A 146 7.44 -19.99 3.80
C GLY A 146 6.66 -19.78 2.49
N ALA A 147 6.88 -18.63 1.87
CA ALA A 147 6.45 -18.31 0.53
C ALA A 147 7.47 -18.70 -0.55
N GLY A 148 8.37 -19.66 -0.33
CA GLY A 148 9.26 -20.28 -1.34
C GLY A 148 9.92 -19.32 -2.35
N LEU A 149 10.26 -18.09 -1.94
CA LEU A 149 11.10 -17.19 -2.71
C LEU A 149 12.58 -17.59 -2.50
N GLU A 150 13.43 -17.41 -3.51
CA GLU A 150 14.83 -17.85 -3.46
C GLU A 150 15.60 -17.27 -2.27
N ASP A 151 16.38 -18.12 -1.59
CA ASP A 151 17.14 -17.78 -0.37
C ASP A 151 18.07 -16.57 -0.56
N LYS A 152 18.55 -16.29 -1.78
CA LYS A 152 19.41 -15.13 -2.08
C LYS A 152 18.73 -13.78 -1.84
N ILE A 153 17.43 -13.67 -2.03
CA ILE A 153 16.67 -12.43 -1.76
C ILE A 153 16.46 -12.28 -0.25
N VAL A 154 16.27 -13.40 0.45
CA VAL A 154 16.05 -13.44 1.89
C VAL A 154 17.32 -13.16 2.67
N ASP A 155 18.46 -13.72 2.24
CA ASP A 155 19.74 -13.56 2.92
C ASP A 155 20.28 -12.11 2.83
N ASN A 156 19.87 -11.35 1.81
CA ASN A 156 20.16 -9.90 1.70
C ASN A 156 19.34 -9.03 2.67
N LEU A 157 18.30 -9.56 3.31
CA LEU A 157 17.48 -8.85 4.29
C LEU A 157 17.95 -9.09 5.74
N GLU A 158 18.79 -10.09 5.97
CA GLU A 158 19.30 -10.49 7.30
C GLU A 158 20.74 -10.01 7.59
N GLY A 159 21.42 -9.38 6.61
CA GLY A 159 22.77 -8.82 6.73
C GLY A 159 22.79 -7.30 6.86
#